data_AF-A0A358S7M0-F1
#
_entry.id   AF-A0A358S7M0-F1
#
_cell.length_a   1.000
_cell.length_b   1.000
_cell.length_c   1.000
_cell.angle_alpha   90.00
_cell.angle_beta   90.00
_cell.angle_gamma   90.00
#
_symmetry.space_group_name_H-M   'P 1'
#
loop_
_entity.id
_entity.type
_entity.pdbx_description
1 polymer ?
#
loop_
_entity_poly.entity_id
_entity_poly.type
_entity_poly.pdbx_seq_one_letter_code
_entity_poly.pdbx_strand_id
1 'polypeptide(L)'
;MNPFDEKVRRCLGDEIMEPDTLHTLEERVLARYRGTRRKKAAQLFLMLSLLFSGLLFYTANAESVFADKLRSVPILKEFLTAMDISPAEEKSLEELGILSESGKYDVRLQYALSEDKRVFLYFQFPEEVVLRENDHLDIELLDVYDQVTKKDYSMTFMKNLNPGMPPSNNGYIVIQGFIPAGMDLSFPEKLHIAFRANVARNVSYDHWGTRSAEDEPLGEYRFDVELQKMEKRILERVGKKVLIDGNTLVIDQLERGLKTLDIVVSQPKNNKDIITEISGYMRDGKTKKIIDEDITVSYSTKTGEIHALYLNGEEIPEGGEVEIVLEEAILLPKDQQYITIDMQKKEMIHPIPGISLEMASAGKRSALTFITESNIHPFDTYKTSASAEEKRLPHPGIQTIGENRTKWSYVIDENLSDEVVLRRARDSGRKVVFDKPIVIELKVPSAHSFTPIP
;
A
#
# COMPACT_ATOMS: atom_id res chain seq x y z
N MET A 1 82.47 58.28 31.49
CA MET A 1 82.21 57.80 30.12
C MET A 1 83.05 56.55 29.91
N ASN A 2 82.40 55.37 29.90
CA ASN A 2 82.80 54.26 29.05
C ASN A 2 81.53 53.43 28.77
N PRO A 3 81.09 53.25 27.52
CA PRO A 3 79.93 52.39 27.17
C PRO A 3 80.17 50.89 27.45
N PHE A 4 81.28 50.56 28.11
CA PHE A 4 81.72 49.20 28.40
C PHE A 4 81.30 48.69 29.79
N ASP A 5 81.03 49.56 30.77
CA ASP A 5 80.65 49.13 32.13
C ASP A 5 79.16 48.81 32.29
N GLU A 6 78.32 49.31 31.38
CA GLU A 6 76.90 48.93 31.31
C GLU A 6 76.73 47.49 30.77
N LYS A 7 77.72 47.00 30.02
CA LYS A 7 77.78 45.62 29.52
C LYS A 7 78.21 44.62 30.60
N VAL A 8 79.00 45.05 31.58
CA VAL A 8 79.46 44.20 32.70
C VAL A 8 78.40 44.09 33.80
N ARG A 9 77.63 45.16 34.08
CA ARG A 9 76.48 45.07 35.00
C ARG A 9 75.33 44.20 34.47
N ARG A 10 75.19 44.06 33.15
CA ARG A 10 74.15 43.21 32.53
C ARG A 10 74.49 41.71 32.56
N CYS A 11 75.72 41.35 32.89
CA CYS A 11 76.19 39.97 33.02
C CYS A 11 76.36 39.50 34.47
N LEU A 12 75.98 40.31 35.47
CA LEU A 12 76.08 39.96 36.90
C LEU A 12 74.71 40.02 37.62
N GLY A 13 73.62 40.17 36.85
CA GLY A 13 72.25 39.89 37.30
C GLY A 13 71.83 38.46 36.99
N ASP A 14 72.79 37.52 37.08
CA ASP A 14 72.52 36.08 37.01
C ASP A 14 71.70 35.69 38.24
N GLU A 15 70.37 35.73 38.09
CA GLU A 15 69.52 34.80 38.82
C GLU A 15 70.04 33.40 38.49
N ILE A 16 70.44 32.71 39.55
CA ILE A 16 70.81 31.30 39.57
C ILE A 16 69.64 30.51 38.97
N MET A 17 69.69 30.20 37.67
CA MET A 17 68.88 29.12 37.12
C MET A 17 69.55 27.82 37.54
N GLU A 18 68.87 27.08 38.42
CA GLU A 18 69.20 25.67 38.68
C GLU A 18 69.33 24.92 37.36
N PRO A 19 70.30 23.98 37.24
CA PRO A 19 70.37 23.12 36.07
C PRO A 19 69.06 22.31 36.01
N ASP A 20 68.27 22.53 34.95
CA ASP A 20 67.08 21.72 34.65
C ASP A 20 67.48 20.24 34.82
N THR A 21 66.86 19.53 35.77
CA THR A 21 67.10 18.10 35.94
C THR A 21 66.84 17.38 34.62
N LEU A 22 67.55 16.27 34.37
CA LEU A 22 67.41 15.47 33.13
C LEU A 22 65.94 15.16 32.81
N HIS A 23 65.13 14.99 33.86
CA HIS A 23 63.70 14.74 33.80
C HIS A 23 62.89 15.91 33.19
N THR A 24 63.21 17.17 33.55
CA THR A 24 62.60 18.39 32.99
C THR A 24 62.97 18.63 31.52
N LEU A 25 64.19 18.24 31.12
CA LEU A 25 64.65 18.28 29.73
C LEU A 25 63.95 17.20 28.89
N GLU A 26 63.81 15.99 29.42
CA GLU A 26 63.04 14.90 28.79
C GLU A 26 61.56 15.26 28.65
N GLU A 27 60.93 15.88 29.64
CA GLU A 27 59.53 16.32 29.54
C GLU A 27 59.34 17.42 28.48
N ARG A 28 60.25 18.40 28.38
CA ARG A 28 60.19 19.40 27.29
C ARG A 28 60.43 18.79 25.91
N VAL A 29 61.35 17.83 25.80
CA VAL A 29 61.61 17.11 24.54
C VAL A 29 60.41 16.22 24.18
N LEU A 30 59.82 15.48 25.13
CA LEU A 30 58.61 14.68 24.93
C LEU A 30 57.40 15.55 24.61
N ALA A 31 57.26 16.73 25.22
CA ALA A 31 56.21 17.70 24.88
C ALA A 31 56.41 18.27 23.46
N ARG A 32 57.65 18.59 23.05
CA ARG A 32 57.98 18.98 21.65
C ARG A 32 57.77 17.82 20.68
N TYR A 33 58.08 16.60 21.06
CA TYR A 33 57.93 15.39 20.23
C TYR A 33 56.45 15.01 20.08
N ARG A 34 55.64 15.13 21.14
CA ARG A 34 54.17 14.93 21.10
C ARG A 34 53.49 16.05 20.30
N GLY A 35 53.95 17.29 20.43
CA GLY A 35 53.46 18.43 19.63
C GLY A 35 53.80 18.32 18.15
N THR A 36 54.99 17.82 17.79
CA THR A 36 55.37 17.57 16.38
C THR A 36 54.76 16.30 15.80
N ARG A 37 54.56 15.22 16.57
CA ARG A 37 53.80 14.04 16.11
C ARG A 37 52.31 14.36 15.91
N ARG A 38 51.68 15.12 16.82
CA ARG A 38 50.29 15.58 16.64
C ARG A 38 50.16 16.58 15.49
N LYS A 39 51.11 17.50 15.29
CA LYS A 39 51.12 18.41 14.14
C LYS A 39 51.37 17.68 12.82
N LYS A 40 52.30 16.72 12.75
CA LYS A 40 52.53 15.89 11.56
C LYS A 40 51.36 14.96 11.28
N ALA A 41 50.76 14.33 12.30
CA ALA A 41 49.56 13.51 12.13
C ALA A 41 48.35 14.36 11.71
N ALA A 42 48.17 15.55 12.29
CA ALA A 42 47.12 16.48 11.89
C ALA A 42 47.35 17.04 10.48
N GLN A 43 48.61 17.32 10.08
CA GLN A 43 48.96 17.72 8.71
C GLN A 43 48.79 16.57 7.72
N LEU A 44 49.15 15.34 8.09
CA LEU A 44 48.93 14.15 7.24
C LEU A 44 47.44 13.86 7.10
N PHE A 45 46.67 14.02 8.18
CA PHE A 45 45.21 13.88 8.18
C PHE A 45 44.55 15.00 7.39
N LEU A 46 45.01 16.25 7.51
CA LEU A 46 44.56 17.36 6.68
C LEU A 46 44.89 17.13 5.22
N MET A 47 46.12 16.70 4.90
CA MET A 47 46.54 16.39 3.53
C MET A 47 45.77 15.20 2.95
N LEU A 48 45.53 14.14 3.74
CA LEU A 48 44.70 13.01 3.34
C LEU A 48 43.24 13.42 3.20
N SER A 49 42.71 14.29 4.06
CA SER A 49 41.35 14.81 3.95
C SER A 49 41.19 15.77 2.77
N LEU A 50 42.23 16.54 2.43
CA LEU A 50 42.29 17.42 1.25
C LEU A 50 42.46 16.59 -0.03
N LEU A 51 43.23 15.50 0.01
CA LEU A 51 43.32 14.53 -1.08
C LEU A 51 42.01 13.77 -1.24
N PHE A 52 41.34 13.39 -0.15
CA PHE A 52 40.07 12.66 -0.19
C PHE A 52 38.92 13.57 -0.61
N SER A 53 38.85 14.80 -0.11
CA SER A 53 37.89 15.81 -0.58
C SER A 53 38.20 16.27 -2.00
N GLY A 54 39.47 16.39 -2.37
CA GLY A 54 39.89 16.65 -3.75
C GLY A 54 39.55 15.49 -4.69
N LEU A 55 39.69 14.24 -4.22
CA LEU A 55 39.25 13.05 -4.95
C LEU A 55 37.72 13.03 -5.08
N LEU A 56 36.99 13.32 -4.00
CA LEU A 56 35.52 13.44 -4.01
C LEU A 56 35.04 14.57 -4.94
N PHE A 57 35.72 15.72 -4.96
CA PHE A 57 35.41 16.84 -5.88
C PHE A 57 35.79 16.51 -7.32
N TYR A 58 36.89 15.80 -7.54
CA TYR A 58 37.31 15.35 -8.87
C TYR A 58 36.36 14.27 -9.39
N THR A 59 35.95 13.30 -8.57
CA THR A 59 35.00 12.25 -8.96
C THR A 59 33.58 12.80 -9.11
N ALA A 60 33.15 13.74 -8.25
CA ALA A 60 31.85 14.42 -8.39
C ALA A 60 31.77 15.33 -9.63
N ASN A 61 32.90 15.88 -10.10
CA ASN A 61 32.93 16.68 -11.34
C ASN A 61 33.26 15.86 -12.60
N ALA A 62 33.85 14.67 -12.47
CA ALA A 62 34.22 13.82 -13.60
C ALA A 62 33.13 12.79 -13.98
N GLU A 63 32.27 12.39 -13.04
CA GLU A 63 31.11 11.54 -13.31
C GLU A 63 29.85 12.16 -12.69
N SER A 64 28.91 12.61 -13.54
CA SER A 64 27.58 13.08 -13.12
C SER A 64 26.84 12.08 -12.22
N VAL A 65 27.06 10.78 -12.49
CA VAL A 65 26.48 9.64 -11.76
C VAL A 65 26.87 9.60 -10.28
N PHE A 66 28.07 10.08 -9.91
CA PHE A 66 28.53 10.04 -8.52
C PHE A 66 28.04 11.24 -7.69
N ALA A 67 27.91 12.41 -8.33
CA ALA A 67 27.32 13.60 -7.70
C ALA A 67 25.83 13.42 -7.39
N ASP A 68 25.09 12.76 -8.29
CA ASP A 68 23.69 12.41 -8.06
C ASP A 68 23.56 11.37 -6.93
N LYS A 69 24.41 10.35 -6.91
CA LYS A 69 24.44 9.34 -5.83
C LYS A 69 24.78 9.90 -4.46
N LEU A 70 25.62 10.94 -4.35
CA LEU A 70 25.96 11.55 -3.06
C LEU A 70 24.87 12.50 -2.54
N ARG A 71 24.12 13.14 -3.43
CA ARG A 71 22.94 13.95 -3.05
C ARG A 71 21.72 13.10 -2.72
N SER A 72 21.58 11.91 -3.32
CA SER A 72 20.40 11.05 -3.16
C SER A 72 20.40 10.18 -1.89
N VAL A 73 21.55 9.92 -1.24
CA VAL A 73 21.60 9.02 -0.06
C VAL A 73 20.80 9.52 1.16
N PRO A 74 20.84 10.82 1.55
CA PRO A 74 19.98 11.34 2.61
C PRO A 74 18.49 11.34 2.23
N ILE A 75 18.19 11.73 0.98
CA ILE A 75 16.82 11.83 0.44
C ILE A 75 16.17 10.44 0.35
N LEU A 76 16.92 9.42 -0.08
CA LEU A 76 16.45 8.05 -0.15
C LEU A 76 16.13 7.52 1.24
N LYS A 77 16.97 7.76 2.25
CA LYS A 77 16.69 7.30 3.62
C LYS A 77 15.42 7.95 4.20
N GLU A 78 15.25 9.25 3.99
CA GLU A 78 14.03 9.96 4.40
C GLU A 78 12.80 9.46 3.65
N PHE A 79 12.92 9.19 2.35
CA PHE A 79 11.86 8.57 1.54
C PHE A 79 11.49 7.17 2.04
N LEU A 80 12.48 6.27 2.23
CA LEU A 80 12.25 4.91 2.70
C LEU A 80 11.54 4.90 4.06
N THR A 81 11.92 5.84 4.95
CA THR A 81 11.28 6.00 6.26
C THR A 81 9.86 6.56 6.13
N ALA A 82 9.66 7.58 5.29
CA ALA A 82 8.36 8.22 5.11
C ALA A 82 7.32 7.31 4.45
N MET A 83 7.77 6.42 3.55
CA MET A 83 6.93 5.49 2.81
C MET A 83 6.85 4.10 3.45
N ASP A 84 7.47 3.90 4.62
CA ASP A 84 7.50 2.62 5.35
C ASP A 84 8.00 1.43 4.49
N ILE A 85 9.04 1.70 3.67
CA ILE A 85 9.63 0.71 2.77
C ILE A 85 10.54 -0.23 3.58
N SER A 86 10.28 -1.53 3.52
CA SER A 86 11.10 -2.48 4.29
C SER A 86 12.45 -2.75 3.63
N PRO A 87 13.41 -3.35 4.37
CA PRO A 87 14.68 -3.77 3.79
C PRO A 87 14.57 -4.79 2.64
N ALA A 88 13.45 -5.53 2.56
CA ALA A 88 13.19 -6.45 1.45
C ALA A 88 12.80 -5.68 0.18
N GLU A 89 11.95 -4.66 0.32
CA GLU A 89 11.50 -3.81 -0.78
C GLU A 89 12.57 -2.83 -1.26
N GLU A 90 13.41 -2.32 -0.35
CA GLU A 90 14.50 -1.37 -0.68
C GLU A 90 15.40 -1.89 -1.80
N LYS A 91 15.67 -3.20 -1.84
CA LYS A 91 16.51 -3.83 -2.89
C LYS A 91 15.86 -3.77 -4.27
N SER A 92 14.54 -3.94 -4.31
CA SER A 92 13.73 -3.96 -5.52
C SER A 92 13.23 -2.56 -5.90
N LEU A 93 13.44 -1.56 -5.05
CA LEU A 93 13.20 -0.16 -5.38
C LEU A 93 14.09 0.28 -6.55
N GLU A 94 13.46 0.89 -7.54
CA GLU A 94 14.09 1.43 -8.74
C GLU A 94 14.05 2.95 -8.70
N GLU A 95 15.22 3.59 -8.83
CA GLU A 95 15.32 5.04 -9.01
C GLU A 95 15.23 5.35 -10.50
N LEU A 96 14.19 6.08 -10.90
CA LEU A 96 13.86 6.38 -12.29
C LEU A 96 14.26 7.81 -12.68
N GLY A 97 13.89 8.79 -11.85
CA GLY A 97 14.21 10.20 -12.07
C GLY A 97 13.60 10.83 -13.33
N ILE A 98 12.49 10.29 -13.85
CA ILE A 98 11.86 10.75 -15.11
C ILE A 98 11.10 12.05 -14.86
N LEU A 99 11.36 13.10 -15.63
CA LEU A 99 10.73 14.41 -15.48
C LEU A 99 9.58 14.61 -16.48
N SER A 100 8.50 15.25 -16.03
CA SER A 100 7.40 15.72 -16.89
C SER A 100 7.21 17.22 -16.73
N GLU A 101 7.44 17.96 -17.82
CA GLU A 101 7.38 19.44 -17.89
C GLU A 101 6.01 19.94 -18.43
N SER A 102 5.00 19.07 -18.51
CA SER A 102 3.72 19.37 -19.18
C SER A 102 2.70 20.13 -18.32
N GLY A 103 3.04 20.44 -17.07
CA GLY A 103 2.19 21.16 -16.11
C GLY A 103 2.73 22.55 -15.74
N LYS A 104 2.10 23.16 -14.74
CA LYS A 104 2.53 24.41 -14.09
C LYS A 104 3.87 24.26 -13.35
N TYR A 105 4.10 23.06 -12.83
CA TYR A 105 5.29 22.68 -12.09
C TYR A 105 5.83 21.37 -12.64
N ASP A 106 7.14 21.21 -12.68
CA ASP A 106 7.77 19.97 -13.12
C ASP A 106 7.55 18.87 -12.08
N VAL A 107 7.02 17.73 -12.52
CA VAL A 107 6.80 16.56 -11.66
C VAL A 107 7.75 15.47 -12.06
N ARG A 108 8.37 14.83 -11.08
CA ARG A 108 9.32 13.74 -11.31
C ARG A 108 8.73 12.42 -10.86
N LEU A 109 8.70 11.42 -11.73
CA LEU A 109 8.60 10.03 -11.30
C LEU A 109 9.97 9.61 -10.77
N GLN A 110 10.11 9.66 -9.45
CA GLN A 110 11.42 9.51 -8.80
C GLN A 110 11.73 8.04 -8.53
N TYR A 111 10.77 7.29 -7.98
CA TYR A 111 10.96 5.87 -7.65
C TYR A 111 9.82 5.00 -8.18
N ALA A 112 10.12 3.72 -8.39
CA ALA A 112 9.13 2.68 -8.60
C ALA A 112 9.46 1.46 -7.74
N LEU A 113 8.42 0.85 -7.18
CA LEU A 113 8.47 -0.49 -6.59
C LEU A 113 7.48 -1.35 -7.38
N SER A 114 7.99 -2.31 -8.16
CA SER A 114 7.17 -3.05 -9.11
C SER A 114 7.34 -4.55 -8.97
N GLU A 115 6.20 -5.23 -8.89
CA GLU A 115 6.00 -6.66 -9.04
C GLU A 115 5.06 -6.91 -10.23
N ASP A 116 5.02 -8.13 -10.75
CA ASP A 116 4.16 -8.48 -11.89
C ASP A 116 2.66 -8.25 -11.65
N LYS A 117 2.20 -8.23 -10.39
CA LYS A 117 0.78 -7.95 -10.02
C LYS A 117 0.56 -6.64 -9.26
N ARG A 118 1.62 -5.97 -8.82
CA ARG A 118 1.54 -4.78 -7.96
C ARG A 118 2.58 -3.76 -8.39
N VAL A 119 2.18 -2.52 -8.64
CA VAL A 119 3.10 -1.46 -9.03
C VAL A 119 2.83 -0.23 -8.19
N PHE A 120 3.86 0.31 -7.55
CA PHE A 120 3.82 1.58 -6.82
C PHE A 120 4.75 2.56 -7.51
N LEU A 121 4.19 3.68 -7.98
CA LEU A 121 4.91 4.76 -8.65
C LEU A 121 4.93 5.99 -7.75
N TYR A 122 6.13 6.47 -7.43
CA TYR A 122 6.35 7.57 -6.49
C TYR A 122 6.71 8.85 -7.25
N PHE A 123 5.75 9.77 -7.31
CA PHE A 123 5.87 11.06 -8.00
C PHE A 123 6.23 12.16 -7.02
N GLN A 124 7.32 12.87 -7.27
CA GLN A 124 7.75 14.02 -6.51
C GLN A 124 7.27 15.32 -7.19
N PHE A 125 6.45 16.07 -6.48
CA PHE A 125 6.13 17.45 -6.80
C PHE A 125 7.20 18.37 -6.20
N PRO A 126 7.46 19.54 -6.81
CA PRO A 126 8.51 20.42 -6.34
C PRO A 126 8.01 21.23 -5.13
N GLU A 127 8.95 21.75 -4.33
CA GLU A 127 8.65 22.36 -3.02
C GLU A 127 7.74 23.60 -3.11
N GLU A 128 7.65 24.22 -4.28
CA GLU A 128 6.76 25.34 -4.57
C GLU A 128 5.26 24.96 -4.48
N VAL A 129 4.93 23.67 -4.57
CA VAL A 129 3.57 23.17 -4.38
C VAL A 129 3.28 23.05 -2.89
N VAL A 130 2.92 24.18 -2.28
CA VAL A 130 2.62 24.26 -0.86
C VAL A 130 1.14 23.96 -0.59
N LEU A 131 0.90 22.86 0.13
CA LEU A 131 -0.42 22.49 0.68
C LEU A 131 -0.61 23.15 2.06
N ARG A 132 -1.73 23.85 2.26
CA ARG A 132 -2.12 24.39 3.57
C ARG A 132 -2.79 23.32 4.42
N GLU A 133 -3.02 23.64 5.69
CA GLU A 133 -3.81 22.81 6.58
C GLU A 133 -5.21 22.55 5.97
N ASN A 134 -5.54 21.27 5.76
CA ASN A 134 -6.75 20.76 5.09
C ASN A 134 -6.77 20.79 3.55
N ASP A 135 -5.80 21.39 2.88
CA ASP A 135 -5.69 21.25 1.43
C ASP A 135 -5.38 19.80 1.07
N HIS A 136 -5.87 19.35 -0.08
CA HIS A 136 -5.50 18.05 -0.62
C HIS A 136 -5.13 18.17 -2.08
N LEU A 137 -4.24 17.30 -2.50
CA LEU A 137 -3.89 17.15 -3.89
C LEU A 137 -4.81 16.10 -4.52
N ASP A 138 -5.63 16.54 -5.45
CA ASP A 138 -6.53 15.68 -6.20
C ASP A 138 -5.85 15.19 -7.48
N ILE A 139 -5.81 13.87 -7.67
CA ILE A 139 -5.21 13.20 -8.80
C ILE A 139 -6.28 12.43 -9.57
N GLU A 140 -6.51 12.86 -10.80
CA GLU A 140 -7.34 12.17 -11.76
C GLU A 140 -6.45 11.36 -12.71
N LEU A 141 -6.44 10.03 -12.57
CA LEU A 141 -5.84 9.17 -13.59
C LEU A 141 -6.58 9.34 -14.92
N LEU A 142 -5.83 9.67 -15.96
CA LEU A 142 -6.32 9.86 -17.33
C LEU A 142 -6.18 8.55 -18.11
N ASP A 143 -4.94 8.05 -18.20
CA ASP A 143 -4.61 6.86 -19.00
C ASP A 143 -3.53 6.03 -18.31
N VAL A 144 -3.68 4.71 -18.37
CA VAL A 144 -2.60 3.76 -18.04
C VAL A 144 -2.62 2.62 -19.04
N TYR A 145 -1.54 2.40 -19.77
CA TYR A 145 -1.50 1.33 -20.77
C TYR A 145 -0.10 0.76 -21.02
N ASP A 146 -0.05 -0.45 -21.57
CA ASP A 146 1.19 -1.06 -22.05
C ASP A 146 1.70 -0.31 -23.29
N GLN A 147 2.89 0.27 -23.22
CA GLN A 147 3.45 1.06 -24.32
C GLN A 147 3.59 0.26 -25.62
N VAL A 148 3.81 -1.06 -25.53
CA VAL A 148 4.02 -1.98 -26.65
C VAL A 148 2.68 -2.46 -27.21
N THR A 149 1.84 -3.08 -26.36
CA THR A 149 0.59 -3.71 -26.82
C THR A 149 -0.60 -2.76 -26.88
N LYS A 150 -0.48 -1.56 -26.28
CA LYS A 150 -1.56 -0.58 -26.09
C LYS A 150 -2.75 -1.11 -25.29
N LYS A 151 -2.56 -2.20 -24.53
CA LYS A 151 -3.57 -2.72 -23.63
C LYS A 151 -3.79 -1.75 -22.47
N ASP A 152 -5.04 -1.42 -22.20
CA ASP A 152 -5.44 -0.54 -21.11
C ASP A 152 -5.40 -1.26 -19.74
N TYR A 153 -4.82 -0.58 -18.75
CA TYR A 153 -4.68 -1.00 -17.36
C TYR A 153 -5.32 0.02 -16.39
N SER A 154 -6.00 1.05 -16.87
CA SER A 154 -6.52 2.15 -16.03
C SER A 154 -7.44 1.65 -14.91
N MET A 155 -8.21 0.58 -15.15
CA MET A 155 -9.10 -0.03 -14.15
C MET A 155 -8.38 -0.79 -13.03
N THR A 156 -7.11 -1.17 -13.21
CA THR A 156 -6.32 -1.86 -12.19
C THR A 156 -5.60 -0.88 -11.26
N PHE A 157 -5.65 0.42 -11.56
CA PHE A 157 -5.05 1.45 -10.72
C PHE A 157 -6.09 2.09 -9.80
N MET A 158 -5.76 2.23 -8.53
CA MET A 158 -6.60 2.94 -7.59
C MET A 158 -6.30 4.43 -7.65
N LYS A 159 -7.36 5.23 -7.81
CA LYS A 159 -7.31 6.69 -7.68
C LYS A 159 -7.16 7.02 -6.19
N ASN A 160 -6.10 7.73 -5.82
CA ASN A 160 -5.83 8.29 -4.49
C ASN A 160 -5.79 7.30 -3.30
N LEU A 161 -4.57 6.94 -2.88
CA LEU A 161 -4.31 6.70 -1.46
C LEU A 161 -3.32 7.75 -0.96
N ASN A 162 -3.84 8.87 -0.45
CA ASN A 162 -3.21 9.45 0.74
C ASN A 162 -4.21 10.28 1.58
N PRO A 163 -5.20 9.65 2.26
CA PRO A 163 -6.10 10.37 3.15
C PRO A 163 -5.51 10.59 4.56
N GLY A 164 -4.25 10.20 4.82
CA GLY A 164 -3.78 10.04 6.20
C GLY A 164 -2.33 10.42 6.52
N MET A 165 -1.49 10.82 5.56
CA MET A 165 -0.20 11.40 5.93
C MET A 165 -0.37 12.87 6.30
N PRO A 166 0.08 13.31 7.50
CA PRO A 166 0.09 14.72 7.85
C PRO A 166 0.92 15.50 6.81
N PRO A 167 0.70 16.82 6.67
CA PRO A 167 1.51 17.67 5.82
C PRO A 167 2.88 17.88 6.46
N SER A 168 3.71 16.83 6.50
CA SER A 168 5.12 16.93 6.81
C SER A 168 5.92 16.72 5.53
N ASN A 169 5.83 17.74 4.67
CA ASN A 169 6.96 18.31 3.94
C ASN A 169 7.90 17.40 3.14
N ASN A 170 7.42 16.31 2.53
CA ASN A 170 8.16 15.58 1.50
C ASN A 170 7.18 15.22 0.37
N GLY A 171 7.15 16.07 -0.68
CA GLY A 171 6.12 16.14 -1.72
C GLY A 171 5.98 14.94 -2.66
N TYR A 172 5.80 13.74 -2.11
CA TYR A 172 5.58 12.51 -2.87
C TYR A 172 4.11 12.12 -2.91
N ILE A 173 3.67 11.64 -4.07
CA ILE A 173 2.39 10.97 -4.29
C ILE A 173 2.68 9.55 -4.72
N VAL A 174 1.88 8.62 -4.22
CA VAL A 174 1.90 7.23 -4.68
C VAL A 174 0.70 6.98 -5.57
N ILE A 175 0.95 6.54 -6.80
CA ILE A 175 -0.08 5.94 -7.64
C ILE A 175 0.17 4.43 -7.67
N GLN A 176 -0.84 3.66 -7.28
CA GLN A 176 -0.74 2.21 -7.11
C GLN A 176 -1.61 1.46 -8.12
N GLY A 177 -1.02 0.45 -8.74
CA GLY A 177 -1.66 -0.53 -9.59
C GLY A 177 -1.73 -1.89 -8.88
N PHE A 178 -2.88 -2.52 -8.93
CA PHE A 178 -3.13 -3.82 -8.34
C PHE A 178 -3.92 -4.73 -9.29
N ILE A 179 -3.34 -5.88 -9.62
CA ILE A 179 -4.01 -6.97 -10.33
C ILE A 179 -4.37 -8.05 -9.31
N PRO A 180 -5.66 -8.45 -9.22
CA PRO A 180 -6.07 -9.52 -8.31
C PRO A 180 -5.29 -10.82 -8.51
N ALA A 181 -4.99 -11.50 -7.41
CA ALA A 181 -4.31 -12.79 -7.41
C ALA A 181 -5.10 -13.85 -8.20
N GLY A 182 -4.39 -14.81 -8.80
CA GLY A 182 -4.98 -15.88 -9.60
C GLY A 182 -5.42 -15.48 -11.01
N MET A 183 -5.36 -14.19 -11.38
CA MET A 183 -5.59 -13.75 -12.76
C MET A 183 -4.35 -13.98 -13.62
N ASP A 184 -4.52 -14.53 -14.82
CA ASP A 184 -3.45 -14.65 -15.82
C ASP A 184 -3.21 -13.30 -16.54
N LEU A 185 -2.77 -12.31 -15.77
CA LEU A 185 -2.50 -10.95 -16.20
C LEU A 185 -1.33 -10.39 -15.41
N SER A 186 -0.31 -9.83 -16.06
CA SER A 186 0.76 -9.09 -15.39
C SER A 186 0.78 -7.64 -15.85
N PHE A 187 1.35 -6.76 -15.03
CA PHE A 187 1.76 -5.44 -15.48
C PHE A 187 2.87 -5.56 -16.54
N PRO A 188 2.88 -4.67 -17.54
CA PRO A 188 3.93 -4.62 -18.54
C PRO A 188 5.19 -3.97 -17.95
N GLU A 189 6.38 -4.41 -18.40
CA GLU A 189 7.65 -3.75 -18.07
C GLU A 189 7.71 -2.33 -18.65
N LYS A 190 7.01 -2.07 -19.77
CA LYS A 190 6.91 -0.73 -20.39
C LYS A 190 5.51 -0.16 -20.20
N LEU A 191 5.36 0.70 -19.20
CA LEU A 191 4.08 1.27 -18.78
C LEU A 191 4.01 2.74 -19.17
N HIS A 192 2.91 3.16 -19.79
CA HIS A 192 2.55 4.56 -19.89
C HIS A 192 1.60 4.91 -18.75
N ILE A 193 1.80 6.07 -18.13
CA ILE A 193 0.86 6.64 -17.17
C ILE A 193 0.68 8.13 -17.42
N ALA A 194 -0.58 8.55 -17.41
CA ALA A 194 -0.97 9.94 -17.46
C ALA A 194 -1.99 10.26 -16.37
N PHE A 195 -1.81 11.41 -15.73
CA PHE A 195 -2.75 11.91 -14.73
C PHE A 195 -2.86 13.43 -14.78
N ARG A 196 -3.98 13.94 -14.30
CA ARG A 196 -4.18 15.37 -14.03
C ARG A 196 -4.09 15.59 -12.52
N ALA A 197 -3.44 16.67 -12.11
CA ALA A 197 -3.34 17.06 -10.72
C ALA A 197 -3.94 18.46 -10.48
N ASN A 198 -4.68 18.60 -9.38
CA ASN A 198 -5.22 19.87 -8.91
C ASN A 198 -5.04 19.98 -7.39
N VAL A 199 -4.79 21.18 -6.87
CA VAL A 199 -4.87 21.42 -5.42
C VAL A 199 -6.29 21.86 -5.10
N ALA A 200 -7.02 21.03 -4.38
CA ALA A 200 -8.33 21.38 -3.85
C ALA A 200 -8.13 22.13 -2.52
N ARG A 201 -8.33 23.46 -2.59
CA ARG A 201 -8.19 24.36 -1.45
C ARG A 201 -9.43 24.29 -0.60
N ASN A 202 -9.29 23.68 0.57
CA ASN A 202 -10.41 23.45 1.46
C ASN A 202 -10.56 24.61 2.45
N VAL A 203 -11.79 25.09 2.61
CA VAL A 203 -12.13 26.05 3.65
C VAL A 203 -13.03 25.36 4.67
N SER A 204 -12.60 25.38 5.93
CA SER A 204 -13.42 24.92 7.05
C SER A 204 -14.44 26.02 7.38
N TYR A 205 -15.72 25.66 7.36
CA TYR A 205 -16.78 26.52 7.87
C TYR A 205 -17.29 25.94 9.18
N ASP A 206 -17.24 26.72 10.25
CA ASP A 206 -17.55 26.32 11.65
C ASP A 206 -18.86 25.54 11.84
N HIS A 207 -19.81 25.61 10.90
CA HIS A 207 -21.15 25.00 11.02
C HIS A 207 -21.54 24.08 9.85
N TRP A 208 -20.72 23.98 8.78
CA TRP A 208 -21.08 23.26 7.54
C TRP A 208 -20.03 22.19 7.14
N GLY A 209 -18.99 22.02 7.95
CA GLY A 209 -17.85 21.16 7.64
C GLY A 209 -16.88 21.81 6.65
N THR A 210 -15.96 20.99 6.15
CA THR A 210 -14.95 21.40 5.17
C THR A 210 -15.54 21.33 3.77
N ARG A 211 -15.36 22.38 2.97
CA ARG A 211 -15.79 22.39 1.56
C ARG A 211 -14.63 22.88 0.69
N SER A 212 -14.41 22.25 -0.48
CA SER A 212 -13.49 22.82 -1.48
C SER A 212 -14.03 24.19 -1.89
N ALA A 213 -13.20 25.21 -1.69
CA ALA A 213 -13.51 26.59 -2.03
C ALA A 213 -12.96 26.96 -3.41
N GLU A 214 -11.88 26.31 -3.85
CA GLU A 214 -11.21 26.58 -5.11
C GLU A 214 -10.34 25.36 -5.51
N ASP A 215 -10.39 24.98 -6.78
CA ASP A 215 -9.50 23.97 -7.34
C ASP A 215 -8.43 24.67 -8.19
N GLU A 216 -7.19 24.64 -7.72
CA GLU A 216 -6.03 25.20 -8.44
C GLU A 216 -5.44 24.12 -9.36
N PRO A 217 -5.57 24.22 -10.69
CA PRO A 217 -5.02 23.22 -11.59
C PRO A 217 -3.49 23.27 -11.62
N LEU A 218 -2.85 22.14 -11.36
CA LEU A 218 -1.40 22.00 -11.50
C LEU A 218 -1.01 21.56 -12.90
N GLY A 219 -1.82 20.74 -13.57
CA GLY A 219 -1.60 20.36 -14.97
C GLY A 219 -1.87 18.89 -15.25
N GLU A 220 -1.58 18.49 -16.48
CA GLU A 220 -1.58 17.09 -16.91
C GLU A 220 -0.15 16.62 -17.07
N TYR A 221 0.15 15.45 -16.51
CA TYR A 221 1.47 14.86 -16.47
C TYR A 221 1.45 13.52 -17.18
N ARG A 222 2.48 13.26 -17.99
CA ARG A 222 2.61 12.04 -18.80
C ARG A 222 4.00 11.45 -18.61
N PHE A 223 4.06 10.15 -18.40
CA PHE A 223 5.30 9.40 -18.18
C PHE A 223 5.28 8.10 -18.97
N ASP A 224 6.35 7.88 -19.75
CA ASP A 224 6.68 6.58 -20.31
C ASP A 224 7.77 5.96 -19.44
N VAL A 225 7.44 4.84 -18.80
CA VAL A 225 8.26 4.17 -17.78
C VAL A 225 8.72 2.80 -18.26
N GLU A 226 9.99 2.48 -18.07
CA GLU A 226 10.54 1.13 -18.23
C GLU A 226 10.95 0.61 -16.85
N LEU A 227 10.23 -0.39 -16.33
CA LEU A 227 10.39 -0.97 -15.00
C LEU A 227 11.42 -2.10 -15.05
N GLN A 228 12.71 -1.77 -14.92
CA GLN A 228 13.81 -2.71 -15.11
C GLN A 228 13.97 -3.70 -13.95
N LYS A 229 13.51 -3.33 -12.75
CA LYS A 229 13.58 -4.18 -11.55
C LYS A 229 12.25 -4.86 -11.21
N MET A 230 11.36 -5.06 -12.19
CA MET A 230 10.09 -5.72 -11.92
C MET A 230 10.30 -7.16 -11.43
N GLU A 231 9.92 -7.40 -10.18
CA GLU A 231 10.01 -8.72 -9.55
C GLU A 231 8.81 -9.58 -9.96
N LYS A 232 9.04 -10.87 -10.18
CA LYS A 232 7.95 -11.81 -10.44
C LYS A 232 7.54 -12.50 -9.15
N ARG A 233 6.25 -12.55 -8.88
CA ARG A 233 5.74 -13.32 -7.75
C ARG A 233 6.02 -14.81 -7.92
N ILE A 234 6.36 -15.44 -6.81
CA ILE A 234 6.67 -16.87 -6.76
C ILE A 234 5.36 -17.62 -6.57
N LEU A 235 5.06 -18.52 -7.50
CA LEU A 235 3.81 -19.27 -7.54
C LEU A 235 4.05 -20.71 -7.07
N GLU A 236 3.24 -21.19 -6.13
CA GLU A 236 3.24 -22.59 -5.70
C GLU A 236 1.82 -23.16 -5.72
N ARG A 237 1.62 -24.25 -6.46
CA ARG A 237 0.34 -24.97 -6.48
C ARG A 237 0.23 -25.84 -5.24
N VAL A 238 -0.87 -25.72 -4.52
CA VAL A 238 -1.12 -26.44 -3.27
C VAL A 238 -2.20 -27.50 -3.44
N GLY A 239 -3.37 -27.12 -3.97
CA GLY A 239 -4.53 -28.01 -4.11
C GLY A 239 -5.09 -28.57 -2.79
N LYS A 240 -4.89 -27.88 -1.67
CA LYS A 240 -5.32 -28.33 -0.33
C LYS A 240 -6.79 -28.04 -0.13
N LYS A 241 -7.55 -29.03 0.35
CA LYS A 241 -8.97 -28.90 0.64
C LYS A 241 -9.19 -28.65 2.13
N VAL A 242 -10.05 -27.69 2.44
CA VAL A 242 -10.44 -27.30 3.79
C VAL A 242 -11.95 -27.41 3.91
N LEU A 243 -12.44 -28.05 4.96
CA LEU A 243 -13.87 -28.19 5.21
C LEU A 243 -14.34 -27.12 6.18
N ILE A 244 -15.31 -26.31 5.75
CA ILE A 244 -15.92 -25.22 6.51
C ILE A 244 -17.42 -25.51 6.60
N ASP A 245 -17.87 -25.98 7.76
CA ASP A 245 -19.28 -26.32 8.04
C ASP A 245 -19.94 -27.18 6.94
N GLY A 246 -19.24 -28.23 6.49
CA GLY A 246 -19.69 -29.13 5.42
C GLY A 246 -19.47 -28.62 3.99
N ASN A 247 -19.03 -27.37 3.80
CA ASN A 247 -18.66 -26.80 2.50
C ASN A 247 -17.14 -26.89 2.29
N THR A 248 -16.70 -27.17 1.08
CA THR A 248 -15.26 -27.28 0.77
C THR A 248 -14.71 -25.95 0.25
N LEU A 249 -13.62 -25.47 0.83
CA LEU A 249 -12.75 -24.46 0.24
C LEU A 249 -11.49 -25.14 -0.29
N VAL A 250 -11.07 -24.84 -1.51
CA VAL A 250 -9.83 -25.35 -2.08
C VAL A 250 -8.82 -24.21 -2.11
N ILE A 251 -7.66 -24.42 -1.51
CA ILE A 251 -6.50 -23.56 -1.65
C ILE A 251 -5.75 -24.05 -2.88
N ASP A 252 -5.88 -23.32 -3.97
CA ASP A 252 -5.36 -23.73 -5.26
C ASP A 252 -3.86 -23.39 -5.36
N GLN A 253 -3.51 -22.17 -5.00
CA GLN A 253 -2.18 -21.61 -5.25
C GLN A 253 -1.80 -20.56 -4.21
N LEU A 254 -0.51 -20.46 -3.94
CA LEU A 254 0.11 -19.36 -3.20
C LEU A 254 0.87 -18.46 -4.17
N GLU A 255 0.69 -17.16 -4.06
CA GLU A 255 1.43 -16.14 -4.80
C GLU A 255 2.21 -15.26 -3.83
N ARG A 256 3.50 -15.55 -3.69
CA ARG A 256 4.38 -14.79 -2.81
C ARG A 256 4.99 -13.61 -3.55
N GLY A 257 4.75 -12.40 -3.01
CA GLY A 257 5.46 -11.18 -3.38
C GLY A 257 6.58 -10.83 -2.38
N LEU A 258 7.04 -9.58 -2.42
CA LEU A 258 8.10 -9.07 -1.56
C LEU A 258 7.69 -8.98 -0.08
N LYS A 259 6.49 -8.45 0.20
CA LYS A 259 5.88 -8.34 1.54
C LYS A 259 4.57 -9.11 1.71
N THR A 260 4.08 -9.73 0.64
CA THR A 260 2.69 -10.20 0.60
C THR A 260 2.60 -11.66 0.23
N LEU A 261 1.59 -12.33 0.79
CA LEU A 261 1.22 -13.68 0.43
C LEU A 261 -0.26 -13.65 0.04
N ASP A 262 -0.53 -13.83 -1.25
CA ASP A 262 -1.89 -13.98 -1.73
C ASP A 262 -2.19 -15.48 -1.87
N ILE A 263 -3.35 -15.89 -1.36
CA ILE A 263 -3.78 -17.29 -1.32
C ILE A 263 -4.98 -17.40 -2.22
N VAL A 264 -4.77 -17.94 -3.42
CA VAL A 264 -5.82 -18.14 -4.41
C VAL A 264 -6.67 -19.33 -3.97
N VAL A 265 -7.97 -19.10 -3.90
CA VAL A 265 -8.94 -20.09 -3.44
C VAL A 265 -10.06 -20.28 -4.45
N SER A 266 -10.63 -21.48 -4.46
CA SER A 266 -11.83 -21.80 -5.20
C SER A 266 -12.81 -22.62 -4.37
N GLN A 267 -14.06 -22.63 -4.83
CA GLN A 267 -15.15 -23.34 -4.16
C GLN A 267 -15.78 -24.33 -5.14
N PRO A 268 -15.90 -25.62 -4.79
CA PRO A 268 -16.59 -26.59 -5.62
C PRO A 268 -18.06 -26.22 -5.86
N LYS A 269 -18.52 -26.43 -7.10
CA LYS A 269 -19.91 -26.14 -7.50
C LYS A 269 -20.94 -26.93 -6.69
N ASN A 270 -20.57 -28.09 -6.15
CA ASN A 270 -21.44 -28.94 -5.32
C ASN A 270 -21.50 -28.54 -3.84
N ASN A 271 -20.80 -27.50 -3.39
CA ASN A 271 -21.04 -26.92 -2.06
C ASN A 271 -22.51 -26.51 -1.94
N LYS A 272 -23.10 -26.69 -0.76
CA LYS A 272 -24.48 -26.29 -0.48
C LYS A 272 -24.58 -24.76 -0.35
N ASP A 273 -23.59 -24.17 0.31
CA ASP A 273 -23.50 -22.74 0.56
C ASP A 273 -22.33 -22.14 -0.22
N ILE A 274 -22.40 -20.83 -0.44
CA ILE A 274 -21.30 -19.99 -0.88
C ILE A 274 -20.59 -19.49 0.38
N ILE A 275 -19.28 -19.71 0.46
CA ILE A 275 -18.43 -19.09 1.46
C ILE A 275 -18.12 -17.68 0.97
N THR A 276 -18.69 -16.69 1.63
CA THR A 276 -18.67 -15.29 1.21
C THR A 276 -17.64 -14.46 1.97
N GLU A 277 -17.31 -14.89 3.19
CA GLU A 277 -16.33 -14.26 4.06
C GLU A 277 -15.75 -15.29 5.02
N ILE A 278 -14.50 -15.08 5.42
CA ILE A 278 -13.78 -15.86 6.41
C ILE A 278 -13.02 -14.86 7.28
N SER A 279 -13.00 -15.09 8.59
CA SER A 279 -12.27 -14.27 9.56
C SER A 279 -11.33 -15.14 10.38
N GLY A 280 -10.21 -14.54 10.79
CA GLY A 280 -9.13 -15.24 11.46
C GLY A 280 -7.83 -14.49 11.31
N TYR A 281 -6.72 -15.15 11.64
CA TYR A 281 -5.39 -14.56 11.68
C TYR A 281 -4.32 -15.51 11.12
N MET A 282 -3.15 -14.96 10.80
CA MET A 282 -1.96 -15.72 10.38
C MET A 282 -0.91 -15.74 11.49
N ARG A 283 -0.29 -16.89 11.71
CA ARG A 283 0.86 -17.03 12.60
C ARG A 283 1.98 -17.86 11.97
N ASP A 284 3.18 -17.66 12.47
CA ASP A 284 4.33 -18.49 12.12
C ASP A 284 4.10 -19.94 12.60
N GLY A 285 4.34 -20.91 11.72
CA GLY A 285 4.07 -22.33 11.98
C GLY A 285 4.95 -22.93 13.08
N LYS A 286 6.15 -22.37 13.33
CA LYS A 286 7.11 -22.89 14.32
C LYS A 286 7.02 -22.20 15.66
N THR A 287 7.08 -20.87 15.65
CA THR A 287 7.10 -20.01 16.84
C THR A 287 5.71 -19.67 17.35
N LYS A 288 4.68 -19.86 16.51
CA LYS A 288 3.28 -19.49 16.79
C LYS A 288 3.06 -18.00 17.03
N LYS A 289 4.05 -17.15 16.74
CA LYS A 289 3.92 -15.69 16.78
C LYS A 289 2.92 -15.26 15.70
N ILE A 290 1.96 -14.41 16.07
CA ILE A 290 1.02 -13.81 15.11
C ILE A 290 1.82 -12.91 14.16
N ILE A 291 1.62 -13.11 12.86
CA ILE A 291 2.25 -12.32 11.78
C ILE A 291 1.26 -11.26 11.28
N ASP A 292 0.00 -11.66 11.11
CA ASP A 292 -1.09 -10.79 10.66
C ASP A 292 -2.33 -11.12 11.50
N GLU A 293 -2.94 -10.10 12.09
CA GLU A 293 -4.10 -10.25 12.98
C GLU A 293 -5.40 -10.43 12.20
N ASP A 294 -5.43 -10.01 10.93
CA ASP A 294 -6.64 -10.01 10.11
C ASP A 294 -6.39 -10.63 8.72
N ILE A 295 -7.31 -11.47 8.28
CA ILE A 295 -7.32 -12.00 6.91
C ILE A 295 -8.20 -11.11 6.04
N THR A 296 -7.59 -10.42 5.07
CA THR A 296 -8.37 -9.67 4.07
C THR A 296 -8.84 -10.60 2.97
N VAL A 297 -10.12 -10.56 2.62
CA VAL A 297 -10.70 -11.40 1.56
C VAL A 297 -11.01 -10.58 0.30
N SER A 298 -10.70 -11.12 -0.88
CA SER A 298 -11.24 -10.63 -2.14
C SER A 298 -12.20 -11.62 -2.75
N TYR A 299 -13.19 -11.06 -3.41
CA TYR A 299 -14.37 -11.78 -3.88
C TYR A 299 -14.68 -11.43 -5.33
N SER A 300 -15.25 -12.40 -6.02
CA SER A 300 -15.79 -12.21 -7.35
C SER A 300 -17.01 -11.30 -7.26
N THR A 301 -16.98 -10.15 -7.94
CA THR A 301 -18.14 -9.24 -8.00
C THR A 301 -19.34 -9.87 -8.72
N LYS A 302 -19.09 -10.89 -9.56
CA LYS A 302 -20.12 -11.63 -10.31
C LYS A 302 -20.81 -12.69 -9.46
N THR A 303 -20.04 -13.48 -8.70
CA THR A 303 -20.57 -14.64 -7.98
C THR A 303 -20.70 -14.43 -6.47
N GLY A 304 -20.05 -13.40 -5.91
CA GLY A 304 -19.95 -13.16 -4.48
C GLY A 304 -19.02 -14.15 -3.75
N GLU A 305 -18.43 -15.11 -4.46
CA GLU A 305 -17.50 -16.10 -3.91
C GLU A 305 -16.15 -15.45 -3.60
N ILE A 306 -15.53 -15.83 -2.48
CA ILE A 306 -14.11 -15.54 -2.24
C ILE A 306 -13.25 -16.20 -3.32
N HIS A 307 -12.25 -15.48 -3.83
CA HIS A 307 -11.28 -15.99 -4.80
C HIS A 307 -9.82 -15.83 -4.35
N ALA A 308 -9.56 -14.96 -3.38
CA ALA A 308 -8.23 -14.81 -2.79
C ALA A 308 -8.30 -14.34 -1.33
N LEU A 309 -7.35 -14.78 -0.53
CA LEU A 309 -7.04 -14.23 0.80
C LEU A 309 -5.74 -13.44 0.69
N TYR A 310 -5.71 -12.24 1.24
CA TYR A 310 -4.56 -11.33 1.25
C TYR A 310 -4.01 -11.25 2.66
N LEU A 311 -2.73 -11.53 2.78
CA LEU A 311 -1.99 -11.47 4.03
C LEU A 311 -0.82 -10.52 3.82
N ASN A 312 -0.78 -9.47 4.64
CA ASN A 312 0.26 -8.45 4.59
C ASN A 312 1.10 -8.60 5.86
N GLY A 313 2.39 -8.88 5.71
CA GLY A 313 3.24 -9.02 6.89
C GLY A 313 4.71 -8.84 6.55
N GLU A 314 5.37 -7.95 7.29
CA GLU A 314 6.81 -7.74 7.17
C GLU A 314 7.64 -8.99 7.52
N GLU A 315 7.03 -9.94 8.24
CA GLU A 315 7.68 -11.14 8.78
C GLU A 315 7.24 -12.45 8.10
N ILE A 316 6.66 -12.42 6.89
CA ILE A 316 6.29 -13.67 6.20
C ILE A 316 7.56 -14.50 5.93
N PRO A 317 7.73 -15.69 6.56
CA PRO A 317 8.98 -16.40 6.53
C PRO A 317 9.20 -17.03 5.15
N GLU A 318 10.24 -16.59 4.44
CA GLU A 318 10.60 -17.17 3.14
C GLU A 318 10.96 -18.66 3.29
N GLY A 319 10.31 -19.53 2.51
CA GLY A 319 10.50 -20.98 2.61
C GLY A 319 10.03 -21.58 3.94
N GLY A 320 9.41 -20.78 4.80
CA GLY A 320 8.93 -21.16 6.12
C GLY A 320 7.57 -21.84 6.09
N GLU A 321 7.05 -22.08 7.29
CA GLU A 321 5.71 -22.63 7.49
C GLU A 321 4.86 -21.54 8.14
N VAL A 322 3.66 -21.34 7.62
CA VAL A 322 2.65 -20.44 8.19
C VAL A 322 1.39 -21.23 8.50
N GLU A 323 0.69 -20.79 9.54
CA GLU A 323 -0.63 -21.31 9.90
C GLU A 323 -1.64 -20.19 9.77
N ILE A 324 -2.68 -20.47 8.99
CA ILE A 324 -3.86 -19.63 8.91
C ILE A 324 -4.89 -20.23 9.86
N VAL A 325 -5.30 -19.46 10.85
CA VAL A 325 -6.25 -19.88 11.88
C VAL A 325 -7.58 -19.21 11.56
N LEU A 326 -8.54 -20.00 11.08
CA LEU A 326 -9.89 -19.52 10.80
C LEU A 326 -10.76 -19.69 12.03
N GLU A 327 -11.44 -18.62 12.41
CA GLU A 327 -12.30 -18.57 13.60
C GLU A 327 -13.78 -18.50 13.20
N GLU A 328 -14.06 -17.85 12.07
CA GLU A 328 -15.42 -17.60 11.63
C GLU A 328 -15.54 -17.64 10.10
N ALA A 329 -16.75 -17.89 9.62
CA ALA A 329 -17.10 -17.74 8.21
C ALA A 329 -18.54 -17.26 8.04
N ILE A 330 -18.82 -16.59 6.91
CA ILE A 330 -20.18 -16.26 6.49
C ILE A 330 -20.58 -17.15 5.32
N LEU A 331 -21.64 -17.93 5.53
CA LEU A 331 -22.16 -18.90 4.58
C LEU A 331 -23.52 -18.45 4.03
N LEU A 332 -23.61 -18.33 2.71
CA LEU A 332 -24.83 -17.96 2.01
C LEU A 332 -25.39 -19.16 1.24
N PRO A 333 -26.57 -19.70 1.59
CA PRO A 333 -27.16 -20.82 0.85
C PRO A 333 -27.35 -20.47 -0.63
N LYS A 334 -26.90 -21.34 -1.54
CA LYS A 334 -26.94 -21.07 -2.99
C LYS A 334 -28.35 -20.90 -3.53
N ASP A 335 -29.29 -21.65 -2.98
CA ASP A 335 -30.73 -21.56 -3.27
C ASP A 335 -31.37 -20.26 -2.76
N GLN A 336 -30.68 -19.52 -1.88
CA GLN A 336 -31.13 -18.24 -1.35
C GLN A 336 -30.31 -17.05 -1.87
N GLN A 337 -29.31 -17.27 -2.73
CA GLN A 337 -28.45 -16.20 -3.25
C GLN A 337 -29.25 -15.11 -3.98
N TYR A 338 -30.32 -15.51 -4.65
CA TYR A 338 -31.21 -14.62 -5.38
C TYR A 338 -32.63 -14.72 -4.82
N ILE A 339 -33.30 -13.58 -4.74
CA ILE A 339 -34.71 -13.48 -4.37
C ILE A 339 -35.44 -12.83 -5.52
N THR A 340 -36.60 -13.36 -5.88
CA THR A 340 -37.44 -12.74 -6.90
C THR A 340 -38.62 -12.04 -6.23
N ILE A 341 -38.89 -10.81 -6.65
CA ILE A 341 -40.05 -10.02 -6.24
C ILE A 341 -41.02 -9.98 -7.41
N ASP A 342 -42.25 -10.43 -7.19
CA ASP A 342 -43.36 -10.20 -8.10
C ASP A 342 -43.93 -8.80 -7.82
N MET A 343 -43.68 -7.84 -8.70
CA MET A 343 -44.09 -6.44 -8.49
C MET A 343 -45.60 -6.24 -8.65
N GLN A 344 -46.29 -7.15 -9.36
CA GLN A 344 -47.74 -7.08 -9.57
C GLN A 344 -48.47 -7.61 -8.34
N LYS A 345 -48.04 -8.76 -7.81
CA LYS A 345 -48.58 -9.35 -6.59
C LYS A 345 -48.02 -8.74 -5.31
N LYS A 346 -46.92 -8.00 -5.42
CA LYS A 346 -46.20 -7.35 -4.31
C LYS A 346 -45.73 -8.35 -3.26
N GLU A 347 -45.15 -9.45 -3.72
CA GLU A 347 -44.69 -10.54 -2.87
C GLU A 347 -43.30 -11.03 -3.25
N MET A 348 -42.62 -11.68 -2.30
CA MET A 348 -41.39 -12.43 -2.55
C MET A 348 -41.74 -13.82 -3.06
N ILE A 349 -41.25 -14.18 -4.23
CA ILE A 349 -41.28 -15.55 -4.74
C ILE A 349 -40.17 -16.31 -4.01
N HIS A 350 -40.57 -17.27 -3.17
CA HIS A 350 -39.74 -17.98 -2.19
C HIS A 350 -39.19 -17.08 -1.09
N PRO A 351 -40.01 -16.77 -0.07
CA PRO A 351 -39.57 -16.04 1.11
C PRO A 351 -38.38 -16.74 1.78
N ILE A 352 -37.44 -15.94 2.27
CA ILE A 352 -36.32 -16.45 3.07
C ILE A 352 -36.50 -16.04 4.54
N PRO A 353 -36.06 -16.87 5.49
CA PRO A 353 -36.11 -16.53 6.91
C PRO A 353 -35.38 -15.21 7.20
N GLY A 354 -35.96 -14.39 8.09
CA GLY A 354 -35.35 -13.15 8.56
C GLY A 354 -35.42 -11.96 7.61
N ILE A 355 -36.00 -12.10 6.41
CA ILE A 355 -36.26 -10.98 5.48
C ILE A 355 -37.71 -11.02 5.00
N SER A 356 -38.42 -9.89 5.15
CA SER A 356 -39.80 -9.76 4.70
C SER A 356 -39.96 -8.51 3.83
N LEU A 357 -40.75 -8.64 2.76
CA LEU A 357 -41.13 -7.51 1.91
C LEU A 357 -42.30 -6.77 2.58
N GLU A 358 -42.08 -5.50 2.91
CA GLU A 358 -43.10 -4.61 3.45
C GLU A 358 -43.80 -3.82 2.33
N MET A 359 -43.05 -3.42 1.30
CA MET A 359 -43.58 -2.65 0.18
C MET A 359 -42.89 -3.01 -1.13
N ALA A 360 -43.70 -3.18 -2.18
CA ALA A 360 -43.28 -3.12 -3.57
C ALA A 360 -44.23 -2.20 -4.34
N SER A 361 -43.67 -1.24 -5.07
CA SER A 361 -44.42 -0.28 -5.89
C SER A 361 -43.68 -0.02 -7.20
N ALA A 362 -44.37 -0.20 -8.31
CA ALA A 362 -43.89 0.16 -9.64
C ALA A 362 -44.33 1.58 -10.04
N GLY A 363 -43.60 2.23 -10.93
CA GLY A 363 -43.87 3.59 -11.39
C GLY A 363 -42.68 4.19 -12.15
N LYS A 364 -42.67 5.51 -12.38
CA LYS A 364 -41.47 6.20 -12.93
C LYS A 364 -40.23 5.97 -12.06
N ARG A 365 -40.46 5.85 -10.75
CA ARG A 365 -39.51 5.40 -9.74
C ARG A 365 -40.16 4.26 -9.00
N SER A 366 -39.48 3.12 -8.94
CA SER A 366 -39.96 1.96 -8.20
C SER A 366 -39.43 2.00 -6.77
N ALA A 367 -40.24 1.53 -5.83
CA ALA A 367 -39.89 1.46 -4.42
C ALA A 367 -39.97 0.02 -3.92
N LEU A 368 -38.91 -0.43 -3.26
CA LEU A 368 -38.85 -1.71 -2.58
C LEU A 368 -38.50 -1.46 -1.12
N THR A 369 -39.20 -2.09 -0.20
CA THR A 369 -38.95 -1.95 1.23
C THR A 369 -38.97 -3.30 1.91
N PHE A 370 -37.90 -3.58 2.64
CA PHE A 370 -37.70 -4.83 3.35
C PHE A 370 -37.55 -4.57 4.84
N ILE A 371 -38.04 -5.51 5.64
CA ILE A 371 -37.76 -5.60 7.07
C ILE A 371 -36.89 -6.82 7.28
N THR A 372 -35.72 -6.63 7.88
CA THR A 372 -34.77 -7.68 8.25
C THR A 372 -34.73 -7.88 9.75
N GLU A 373 -34.40 -9.09 10.21
CA GLU A 373 -34.13 -9.44 11.62
C GLU A 373 -32.67 -9.20 12.03
N SER A 374 -31.92 -8.46 11.21
CA SER A 374 -30.55 -8.04 11.46
C SER A 374 -30.32 -6.62 10.93
N ASN A 375 -29.26 -5.97 11.41
CA ASN A 375 -28.82 -4.66 10.92
C ASN A 375 -27.86 -4.77 9.72
N ILE A 376 -27.75 -5.96 9.14
CA ILE A 376 -26.86 -6.23 8.01
C ILE A 376 -27.59 -5.87 6.71
N HIS A 377 -26.85 -5.29 5.76
CA HIS A 377 -27.41 -4.93 4.47
C HIS A 377 -27.92 -6.18 3.75
N PRO A 378 -29.16 -6.21 3.21
CA PRO A 378 -29.71 -7.46 2.70
C PRO A 378 -29.38 -7.75 1.22
N PHE A 379 -29.14 -6.74 0.38
CA PHE A 379 -29.06 -6.91 -1.08
C PHE A 379 -28.04 -5.98 -1.75
N ASP A 380 -27.22 -6.50 -2.66
CA ASP A 380 -26.19 -5.71 -3.39
C ASP A 380 -26.67 -5.18 -4.75
N THR A 381 -27.28 -6.06 -5.54
CA THR A 381 -27.62 -5.81 -6.95
C THR A 381 -29.03 -6.27 -7.27
N TYR A 382 -29.56 -5.80 -8.40
CA TYR A 382 -30.82 -6.25 -8.95
C TYR A 382 -30.72 -6.43 -10.47
N LYS A 383 -31.58 -7.28 -11.01
CA LYS A 383 -31.85 -7.39 -12.45
C LYS A 383 -33.35 -7.56 -12.68
N THR A 384 -33.78 -7.32 -13.89
CA THR A 384 -35.20 -7.44 -14.28
C THR A 384 -35.38 -8.64 -15.19
N SER A 385 -36.61 -9.14 -15.33
CA SER A 385 -36.94 -10.16 -16.34
C SER A 385 -36.59 -9.71 -17.78
N ALA A 386 -36.59 -8.40 -18.04
CA ALA A 386 -36.31 -7.81 -19.34
C ALA A 386 -34.82 -7.60 -19.65
N SER A 387 -33.94 -7.62 -18.63
CA SER A 387 -32.50 -7.42 -18.81
C SER A 387 -31.68 -8.40 -17.98
N ALA A 388 -30.75 -9.09 -18.64
CA ALA A 388 -29.77 -9.94 -17.96
C ALA A 388 -28.67 -9.14 -17.24
N GLU A 389 -28.61 -7.82 -17.44
CA GLU A 389 -27.62 -6.94 -16.80
C GLU A 389 -27.95 -6.74 -15.32
N GLU A 390 -27.01 -7.09 -14.44
CA GLU A 390 -27.10 -6.76 -13.02
C GLU A 390 -26.70 -5.31 -12.78
N LYS A 391 -27.60 -4.54 -12.17
CA LYS A 391 -27.39 -3.15 -11.77
C LYS A 391 -27.19 -3.09 -10.25
N ARG A 392 -26.36 -2.16 -9.80
CA ARG A 392 -26.18 -1.89 -8.36
C ARG A 392 -27.46 -1.30 -7.79
N LEU A 393 -27.86 -1.75 -6.60
CA LEU A 393 -28.94 -1.09 -5.87
C LEU A 393 -28.50 0.32 -5.44
N PRO A 394 -29.42 1.30 -5.46
CA PRO A 394 -29.14 2.62 -4.93
C PRO A 394 -28.92 2.55 -3.40
N HIS A 395 -28.30 3.59 -2.84
CA HIS A 395 -28.11 3.67 -1.39
C HIS A 395 -29.48 3.60 -0.68
N PRO A 396 -29.67 2.68 0.28
CA PRO A 396 -30.96 2.51 0.94
C PRO A 396 -31.22 3.62 1.95
N GLY A 397 -32.50 3.96 2.16
CA GLY A 397 -32.96 4.54 3.41
C GLY A 397 -32.98 3.46 4.50
N ILE A 398 -32.39 3.73 5.65
CA ILE A 398 -32.24 2.77 6.76
C ILE A 398 -33.01 3.29 7.97
N GLN A 399 -33.84 2.43 8.57
CA GLN A 399 -34.55 2.74 9.80
C GLN A 399 -34.52 1.54 10.75
N THR A 400 -33.96 1.69 11.94
CA THR A 400 -34.03 0.66 12.99
C THR A 400 -35.45 0.61 13.57
N ILE A 401 -36.01 -0.59 13.66
CA ILE A 401 -37.34 -0.88 14.18
C ILE A 401 -37.19 -1.81 15.38
N GLY A 402 -37.22 -1.27 16.59
CA GLY A 402 -36.98 -2.06 17.82
C GLY A 402 -35.53 -2.54 17.93
N GLU A 403 -35.29 -3.53 18.80
CA GLU A 403 -33.91 -3.89 19.20
C GLU A 403 -33.14 -4.67 18.11
N ASN A 404 -33.80 -5.43 17.24
CA ASN A 404 -33.14 -6.33 16.29
C ASN A 404 -33.82 -6.38 14.91
N ARG A 405 -34.51 -5.32 14.49
CA ARG A 405 -35.03 -5.26 13.12
C ARG A 405 -34.63 -3.97 12.44
N THR A 406 -34.36 -4.06 11.15
CA THR A 406 -34.06 -2.90 10.33
C THR A 406 -34.93 -2.89 9.10
N LYS A 407 -35.42 -1.70 8.76
CA LYS A 407 -36.15 -1.42 7.54
C LYS A 407 -35.21 -0.80 6.52
N TRP A 408 -35.14 -1.42 5.36
CA TRP A 408 -34.31 -1.06 4.22
C TRP A 408 -35.20 -0.63 3.07
N SER A 409 -35.12 0.63 2.66
CA SER A 409 -35.96 1.21 1.62
C SER A 409 -35.12 1.62 0.42
N TYR A 410 -35.41 1.07 -0.74
CA TYR A 410 -34.72 1.36 -2.00
C TYR A 410 -35.67 2.11 -2.94
N VAL A 411 -35.20 3.24 -3.50
CA VAL A 411 -35.90 3.99 -4.54
C VAL A 411 -35.09 3.91 -5.81
N ILE A 412 -35.60 3.17 -6.79
CA ILE A 412 -34.92 2.85 -8.04
C ILE A 412 -35.52 3.73 -9.16
N ASP A 413 -34.67 4.47 -9.86
CA ASP A 413 -35.04 5.35 -10.99
C ASP A 413 -35.38 4.56 -12.27
N GLU A 414 -36.20 3.51 -12.14
CA GLU A 414 -36.65 2.64 -13.22
C GLU A 414 -38.05 2.10 -12.90
N ASN A 415 -38.84 1.78 -13.94
CA ASN A 415 -40.12 1.12 -13.77
C ASN A 415 -39.95 -0.41 -13.74
N LEU A 416 -40.04 -0.97 -12.54
CA LEU A 416 -39.95 -2.39 -12.28
C LEU A 416 -41.36 -2.99 -12.28
N SER A 417 -41.98 -3.12 -13.45
CA SER A 417 -43.41 -3.50 -13.57
C SER A 417 -43.68 -5.00 -13.44
N ASP A 418 -42.66 -5.83 -13.64
CA ASP A 418 -42.79 -7.30 -13.71
C ASP A 418 -42.03 -7.97 -12.55
N GLU A 419 -41.13 -8.90 -12.84
CA GLU A 419 -40.30 -9.56 -11.83
C GLU A 419 -38.96 -8.85 -11.68
N VAL A 420 -38.54 -8.69 -10.42
CA VAL A 420 -37.24 -8.15 -10.05
C VAL A 420 -36.47 -9.23 -9.30
N VAL A 421 -35.27 -9.55 -9.75
CA VAL A 421 -34.39 -10.49 -9.07
C VAL A 421 -33.34 -9.69 -8.32
N LEU A 422 -33.34 -9.80 -6.99
CA LEU A 422 -32.37 -9.18 -6.09
C LEU A 422 -31.29 -10.21 -5.73
N ARG A 423 -30.02 -9.81 -5.76
CA ARG A 423 -28.92 -10.60 -5.23
C ARG A 423 -28.68 -10.24 -3.78
N ARG A 424 -28.67 -11.24 -2.89
CA ARG A 424 -28.35 -11.04 -1.48
C ARG A 424 -26.94 -10.49 -1.32
N ALA A 425 -26.78 -9.58 -0.37
CA ALA A 425 -25.48 -9.07 0.01
C ALA A 425 -24.66 -10.18 0.66
N ARG A 426 -23.33 -10.10 0.49
CA ARG A 426 -22.38 -11.13 0.92
C ARG A 426 -22.43 -11.37 2.44
N ASP A 427 -22.42 -10.28 3.19
CA ASP A 427 -22.50 -10.23 4.66
C ASP A 427 -23.85 -10.71 5.20
N SER A 428 -24.91 -10.73 4.38
CA SER A 428 -26.24 -11.18 4.79
C SER A 428 -26.34 -12.68 5.08
N GLY A 429 -25.31 -13.48 4.80
CA GLY A 429 -25.28 -14.92 5.07
C GLY A 429 -25.35 -15.28 6.56
N ARG A 430 -25.43 -16.58 6.85
CA ARG A 430 -25.35 -17.07 8.23
C ARG A 430 -23.89 -17.03 8.69
N LYS A 431 -23.63 -16.31 9.77
CA LYS A 431 -22.35 -16.38 10.48
C LYS A 431 -22.20 -17.72 11.20
N VAL A 432 -21.07 -18.38 10.99
CA VAL A 432 -20.66 -19.60 11.68
C VAL A 432 -19.40 -19.29 12.45
N VAL A 433 -19.47 -19.44 13.78
CA VAL A 433 -18.32 -19.36 14.67
C VAL A 433 -17.87 -20.79 14.96
N PHE A 434 -16.59 -21.09 14.78
CA PHE A 434 -16.11 -22.46 14.97
C PHE A 434 -15.80 -22.72 16.44
N ASP A 435 -16.41 -23.76 17.02
CA ASP A 435 -16.11 -24.21 18.39
C ASP A 435 -14.61 -24.52 18.60
N LYS A 436 -13.95 -24.95 17.52
CA LYS A 436 -12.49 -25.10 17.43
C LYS A 436 -12.03 -24.42 16.14
N PRO A 437 -11.05 -23.51 16.20
CA PRO A 437 -10.52 -22.87 15.01
C PRO A 437 -10.00 -23.88 13.99
N ILE A 438 -10.24 -23.61 12.71
CA ILE A 438 -9.72 -24.42 11.62
C ILE A 438 -8.31 -23.93 11.32
N VAL A 439 -7.31 -24.79 11.53
CA VAL A 439 -5.90 -24.45 11.27
C VAL A 439 -5.47 -25.00 9.93
N ILE A 440 -4.98 -24.12 9.07
CA ILE A 440 -4.49 -24.45 7.74
C ILE A 440 -2.98 -24.20 7.73
N GLU A 441 -2.22 -25.29 7.79
CA GLU A 441 -0.77 -25.26 7.62
C GLU A 441 -0.40 -25.12 6.14
N LEU A 442 0.43 -24.15 5.82
CA LEU A 442 0.95 -23.88 4.48
C LEU A 442 2.46 -23.71 4.52
N LYS A 443 3.12 -24.19 3.47
CA LYS A 443 4.53 -23.91 3.23
C LYS A 443 4.62 -22.69 2.33
N VAL A 444 5.33 -21.67 2.79
CA VAL A 444 5.53 -20.45 2.01
C VAL A 444 6.56 -20.73 0.91
N PRO A 445 6.30 -20.32 -0.34
CA PRO A 445 7.27 -20.48 -1.42
C PRO A 445 8.57 -19.74 -1.09
N SER A 446 9.70 -20.31 -1.47
CA SER A 446 11.02 -19.66 -1.38
C SER A 446 11.50 -19.21 -2.75
N ALA A 447 12.38 -18.22 -2.85
CA ALA A 447 12.96 -17.77 -4.12
C ALA A 447 13.74 -18.89 -4.86
N HIS A 448 14.08 -19.97 -4.16
CA HIS A 448 14.81 -21.13 -4.71
C HIS A 448 13.91 -22.34 -5.02
N SER A 449 12.63 -22.32 -4.65
CA SER A 449 11.69 -23.41 -4.95
C SER A 449 10.99 -23.15 -6.27
N PHE A 450 11.73 -23.25 -7.38
CA PHE A 450 11.10 -23.27 -8.70
C PHE A 450 10.52 -24.67 -8.93
N THR A 451 9.20 -24.79 -8.93
CA THR A 451 8.51 -25.97 -9.47
C THR A 451 8.06 -25.59 -10.87
N PRO A 452 8.66 -26.12 -11.94
CA PRO A 452 8.28 -25.74 -13.30
C PRO A 452 6.80 -26.06 -13.55
N ILE A 453 6.12 -25.12 -14.20
CA ILE A 453 4.76 -25.30 -14.71
C ILE A 453 4.84 -26.33 -15.85
N PRO A 454 4.10 -27.46 -15.80
CA PRO A 454 4.04 -28.41 -16.90
C PRO A 454 3.30 -27.86 -18.12
#